data_AF-A0A0B3B924-F1
#
_entry.id   AF-A0A0B3B924-F1
#
_cell.length_a   1.000
_cell.length_b   1.000
_cell.length_c   1.000
_cell.angle_alpha   90.00
_cell.angle_beta   90.00
_cell.angle_gamma   90.00
#
_symmetry.space_group_name_H-M   'P 1'
#
loop_
_entity.id
_entity.type
_entity.pdbx_description
1 polymer ?
#
loop_
_entity_poly.entity_id
_entity_poly.type
_entity_poly.pdbx_seq_one_letter_code
_entity_poly.pdbx_strand_id
1 'polypeptide(L)' 'MEERGRLFGIILKAKQGDKEAIEEIIKRFESLIMGSIKDVDEEIKEELRQDLIEIIIKAVKNFKTN' A
#
# COMPACT_ATOMS: atom_id res chain seq x y z
N MET A 1 -18.42 -6.36 -7.42
CA MET A 1 -17.90 -7.70 -7.07
C MET A 1 -16.51 -7.94 -7.68
N GLU A 2 -16.25 -7.50 -8.92
CA GLU A 2 -14.95 -7.66 -9.60
C GLU A 2 -13.74 -6.93 -8.98
N GLU A 3 -13.95 -5.77 -8.36
CA GLU A 3 -12.82 -4.94 -7.90
C GLU A 3 -12.12 -5.50 -6.64
N ARG A 4 -12.90 -6.11 -5.73
CA ARG A 4 -12.36 -6.82 -4.56
C ARG A 4 -11.57 -8.07 -4.98
N GLY A 5 -12.04 -8.79 -5.99
CA GLY A 5 -11.31 -9.95 -6.55
C GLY A 5 -9.97 -9.55 -7.18
N ARG A 6 -9.94 -8.41 -7.88
CA ARG A 6 -8.71 -7.85 -8.45
C ARG A 6 -7.70 -7.45 -7.36
N LEU A 7 -8.14 -6.69 -6.35
CA LEU A 7 -7.25 -6.28 -5.26
C LEU A 7 -6.71 -7.48 -4.47
N PHE A 8 -7.55 -8.48 -4.20
CA PHE A 8 -7.12 -9.71 -3.53
C PHE A 8 -6.06 -10.46 -4.35
N GLY A 9 -6.24 -10.56 -5.66
CA GLY A 9 -5.23 -11.14 -6.57
C GLY A 9 -3.89 -10.40 -6.51
N ILE A 10 -3.92 -9.06 -6.48
CA ILE A 10 -2.71 -8.22 -6.35
C ILE A 10 -2.04 -8.46 -5.00
N ILE A 11 -2.80 -8.52 -3.90
CA ILE A 11 -2.25 -8.82 -2.56
C ILE A 11 -1.56 -10.18 -2.52
N LEU A 12 -2.13 -11.21 -3.16
CA LEU A 12 -1.51 -12.53 -3.22
C LEU A 12 -0.20 -12.54 -4.00
N LYS A 13 -0.15 -11.87 -5.15
CA LYS A 13 1.09 -11.69 -5.92
C LYS A 13 2.14 -10.94 -5.10
N ALA A 14 1.75 -9.83 -4.49
CA ALA A 14 2.63 -9.02 -3.66
C ALA A 14 3.22 -9.82 -2.48
N LYS A 15 2.41 -10.69 -1.86
CA LYS A 15 2.87 -11.62 -0.81
C LYS A 15 3.92 -12.62 -1.30
N GLN A 16 3.87 -13.01 -2.56
CA GLN A 16 4.87 -13.89 -3.19
C GLN A 16 6.16 -13.15 -3.61
N GLY A 17 6.25 -11.85 -3.36
CA GLY A 17 7.41 -11.02 -3.70
C GLY A 17 7.32 -10.35 -5.07
N ASP A 18 6.14 -10.36 -5.71
CA ASP A 18 5.90 -9.60 -6.94
C ASP A 18 6.03 -8.10 -6.65
N LYS A 19 7.09 -7.50 -7.21
CA LYS A 19 7.41 -6.09 -7.00
C LYS A 19 6.40 -5.15 -7.64
N GLU A 20 5.86 -5.50 -8.80
CA GLU A 20 4.85 -4.70 -9.49
C GLU A 20 3.56 -4.66 -8.68
N ALA A 21 3.17 -5.80 -8.12
CA ALA A 21 2.00 -5.89 -7.25
C ALA A 21 2.17 -5.10 -5.95
N ILE A 22 3.36 -5.11 -5.34
CA ILE A 22 3.67 -4.28 -4.16
C ILE A 22 3.58 -2.79 -4.52
N GLU A 23 4.16 -2.38 -5.63
CA GLU A 23 4.15 -0.99 -6.08
C GLU A 23 2.72 -0.51 -6.42
N GLU A 24 1.91 -1.38 -7.01
CA GLU A 24 0.50 -1.09 -7.30
C GLU A 24 -0.31 -0.86 -6.02
N ILE A 25 -0.10 -1.69 -4.98
CA ILE A 25 -0.72 -1.50 -3.66
C ILE A 25 -0.27 -0.17 -3.06
N ILE A 26 1.04 0.11 -3.06
CA ILE A 26 1.59 1.36 -2.52
C ILE A 26 0.93 2.56 -3.21
N LYS A 27 1.00 2.65 -4.55
CA LYS A 27 0.42 3.78 -5.29
C LYS A 27 -1.07 3.98 -5.00
N ARG A 28 -1.82 2.88 -4.92
CA ARG A 28 -3.27 2.92 -4.68
C ARG A 28 -3.62 3.50 -3.31
N PHE A 29 -2.86 3.15 -2.26
CA PHE A 29 -3.14 3.61 -0.90
C PHE A 29 -2.42 4.92 -0.55
N GLU A 30 -1.24 5.14 -1.10
CA GLU A 30 -0.48 6.38 -0.96
C GLU A 30 -1.30 7.58 -1.43
N SER A 31 -1.93 7.51 -2.61
CA SER A 31 -2.75 8.61 -3.14
C SER A 31 -3.92 8.96 -2.21
N LEU A 32 -4.55 7.96 -1.59
CA LEU A 32 -5.66 8.17 -0.65
C LEU A 32 -5.21 8.86 0.65
N ILE A 33 -4.01 8.53 1.12
CA ILE A 33 -3.51 9.02 2.40
C ILE A 33 -2.80 10.36 2.25
N MET A 34 -1.99 10.54 1.20
CA MET A 34 -1.35 11.82 0.88
C MET A 34 -2.39 12.91 0.63
N GLY A 35 -3.55 12.56 0.04
CA GLY A 35 -4.67 13.50 -0.10
C GLY A 35 -5.24 14.00 1.24
N SER A 36 -5.06 13.22 2.32
CA SER A 36 -5.55 13.54 3.67
C SER A 36 -4.56 14.37 4.49
N ILE A 37 -3.28 14.42 4.11
CA ILE A 37 -2.22 15.17 4.80
C ILE A 37 -1.68 16.35 3.99
N LYS A 38 -2.48 16.87 3.06
CA LYS A 38 -2.08 17.93 2.12
C LYS A 38 -1.52 19.20 2.80
N ASP A 39 -1.98 19.51 4.00
CA ASP A 39 -1.63 20.73 4.76
C ASP A 39 -0.46 20.51 5.75
N VAL A 40 0.15 19.32 5.75
CA VAL A 40 1.32 18.99 6.58
C VAL A 40 2.61 19.47 5.90
N ASP A 41 3.64 19.76 6.69
CA ASP A 41 4.98 20.11 6.20
C ASP A 41 5.57 19.02 5.28
N GLU A 42 6.35 19.40 4.27
CA GLU A 42 6.98 18.49 3.30
C GLU A 42 7.92 17.48 3.97
N GLU A 43 8.71 17.89 4.97
CA GLU A 43 9.65 17.01 5.67
C GLU A 43 8.89 15.90 6.42
N ILE A 44 7.81 16.31 7.12
CA ILE A 44 6.92 15.39 7.83
C ILE A 44 6.17 14.49 6.84
N LYS A 45 5.78 15.00 5.67
CA LYS A 45 5.14 14.20 4.62
C LYS A 45 6.04 13.10 4.10
N GLU A 46 7.33 13.36 3.90
CA GLU A 46 8.27 12.34 3.45
C GLU A 46 8.47 11.24 4.50
N GLU A 47 8.61 11.60 5.78
CA GLU A 47 8.68 10.63 6.88
C GLU A 47 7.41 9.77 6.94
N LEU A 48 6.24 10.41 6.94
CA LEU A 48 4.95 9.71 6.96
C LEU A 48 4.79 8.77 5.76
N ARG A 49 5.26 9.18 4.58
CA ARG A 49 5.21 8.36 3.36
C ARG A 49 6.05 7.09 3.52
N GLN A 50 7.26 7.20 4.07
CA GLN A 50 8.14 6.05 4.29
C GLN A 50 7.54 5.07 5.30
N ASP A 51 7.04 5.59 6.43
CA ASP A 51 6.36 4.79 7.45
C ASP A 51 5.16 4.04 6.85
N LEU A 52 4.41 4.71 5.98
CA LEU A 52 3.26 4.13 5.33
C LEU A 52 3.61 2.97 4.41
N ILE A 53 4.66 3.16 3.60
CA ILE A 53 5.18 2.10 2.73
C ILE A 53 5.59 0.89 3.57
N GLU A 54 6.28 1.10 4.69
CA GLU A 54 6.69 0.01 5.58
C GLU A 54 5.49 -0.73 6.18
N ILE A 55 4.47 0.00 6.64
CA ILE A 55 3.23 -0.57 7.17
C ILE A 55 2.52 -1.41 6.11
N ILE A 56 2.40 -0.89 4.87
CA ILE A 56 1.78 -1.60 3.75
C ILE A 56 2.52 -2.91 3.48
N ILE A 57 3.85 -2.86 3.38
CA ILE A 57 4.67 -4.06 3.13
C ILE A 57 4.49 -5.09 4.24
N LYS A 58 4.50 -4.67 5.50
CA LYS A 58 4.26 -5.56 6.66
C LYS A 58 2.86 -6.17 6.61
N ALA A 59 1.84 -5.37 6.28
CA ALA A 59 0.46 -5.83 6.17
C ALA A 59 0.29 -6.88 5.07
N VAL A 60 0.87 -6.64 3.89
CA VAL A 60 0.86 -7.59 2.75
C VAL A 60 1.52 -8.91 3.13
N LYS A 61 2.70 -8.86 3.77
CA LYS A 61 3.42 -10.07 4.22
C LYS A 61 2.61 -10.89 5.22
N ASN A 62 1.94 -10.22 6.14
CA ASN A 62 1.15 -10.85 7.21
C ASN A 62 -0.29 -11.21 6.80
N PHE A 63 -0.71 -10.85 5.58
CA PHE A 63 -2.08 -11.08 5.12
C PHE A 63 -2.41 -12.58 5.12
N LYS A 64 -3.46 -12.98 5.86
CA LYS A 64 -3.90 -14.37 5.93
C LYS A 64 -4.90 -14.67 4.83
N THR A 65 -4.60 -15.67 4.02
CA THR A 65 -5.49 -16.26 3.03
C THR A 65 -6.28 -17.38 3.72
N ASN A 66 -7.28 -17.02 4.52
CA ASN A 66 -8.27 -17.99 5.02
C ASN A 66 -9.44 -18.07 4.05
#